data_AF-A0A9E2R8C2-F1
#
_entry.id   AF-A0A9E2R8C2-F1
#
_cell.length_a   1.000
_cell.length_b   1.000
_cell.length_c   1.000
_cell.angle_alpha   90.00
_cell.angle_beta   90.00
_cell.angle_gamma   90.00
#
_symmetry.space_group_name_H-M   'P 1'
#
loop_
_entity.id
_entity.type
_entity.pdbx_description
1 polymer ?
#
loop_
_entity_poly.entity_id
_entity_poly.type
_entity_poly.pdbx_seq_one_letter_code
_entity_poly.pdbx_strand_id
1 'polypeptide(L)'
;DLVIAVTYSQSPTNTVAGQALTSPFSNAIRVAQATLPPLLITSVTLSNANLVLSWINGAPPFQIQTKTNLSDAAWQTVSTLTNQNTAKIPVTGQSTFYRVQGQ
;
A
#
# COMPACT_ATOMS: atom_id res chain seq x y z
N ASP A 1 -4.76 19.64 -24.76
CA ASP A 1 -5.06 19.45 -26.19
C ASP A 1 -4.27 18.32 -26.80
N LEU A 2 -4.98 17.32 -27.36
CA LEU A 2 -4.40 16.25 -28.16
C LEU A 2 -4.79 16.51 -29.61
N VAL A 3 -3.79 16.74 -30.48
CA VAL A 3 -4.02 16.92 -31.91
C VAL A 3 -3.85 15.57 -32.60
N ILE A 4 -4.92 15.08 -33.23
CA ILE A 4 -4.92 13.84 -34.01
C ILE A 4 -4.91 14.22 -35.49
N ALA A 5 -3.89 13.80 -36.24
CA ALA A 5 -3.86 13.94 -37.69
C ALA A 5 -4.52 12.72 -38.33
N VAL A 6 -5.60 12.93 -39.09
CA VAL A 6 -6.25 11.90 -39.90
C VAL A 6 -6.02 12.22 -41.36
N THR A 7 -5.45 11.28 -42.11
CA THR A 7 -5.36 11.36 -43.57
C THR A 7 -6.50 10.57 -44.19
N TYR A 8 -7.33 11.23 -44.99
CA TYR A 8 -8.39 10.59 -45.77
C TYR A 8 -7.91 10.37 -47.21
N SER A 9 -8.27 9.24 -47.82
CA SER A 9 -8.22 9.07 -49.27
C SER A 9 -9.60 8.63 -49.74
N GLN A 10 -10.17 9.35 -50.69
CA GLN A 10 -11.46 9.00 -51.30
C GLN A 10 -11.18 8.36 -52.65
N SER A 11 -11.71 7.16 -52.88
CA SER A 11 -11.80 6.58 -54.23
C SER A 11 -13.05 7.14 -54.92
N PRO A 12 -13.01 7.47 -56.22
CA PRO A 12 -14.11 8.18 -56.86
C PRO A 12 -15.35 7.29 -57.01
N THR A 13 -16.47 7.85 -56.56
CA THR A 13 -17.85 7.62 -56.97
C THR A 13 -18.41 6.20 -56.76
N ASN A 14 -19.18 6.04 -55.67
CA ASN A 14 -20.00 4.89 -55.25
C ASN A 14 -19.25 3.71 -54.63
N THR A 15 -19.16 3.65 -53.28
CA THR A 15 -19.15 2.43 -52.43
C THR A 15 -18.81 2.80 -50.97
N VAL A 16 -19.78 2.55 -50.07
CA VAL A 16 -19.66 2.10 -48.65
C VAL A 16 -18.82 2.92 -47.66
N ALA A 17 -19.48 3.26 -46.54
CA ALA A 17 -18.94 3.81 -45.28
C ALA A 17 -17.42 3.74 -45.15
N GLY A 18 -16.78 4.91 -45.08
CA GLY A 18 -15.34 5.05 -44.88
C GLY A 18 -14.88 4.23 -43.67
N GLN A 19 -14.09 3.19 -43.93
CA GLN A 19 -13.44 2.43 -42.88
C GLN A 19 -12.24 3.23 -42.38
N ALA A 20 -12.33 3.70 -41.15
CA ALA A 20 -11.17 4.25 -40.45
C ALA A 20 -10.36 3.08 -39.88
N LEU A 21 -9.14 2.87 -40.40
CA LEU A 21 -8.12 2.13 -39.66
C LEU A 21 -7.56 3.06 -38.59
N THR A 22 -7.99 2.89 -37.34
CA THR A 22 -7.33 3.51 -36.20
C THR A 22 -6.25 2.54 -35.72
N SER A 23 -4.98 2.91 -35.84
CA SER A 23 -3.90 2.16 -35.20
C SER A 23 -3.84 2.54 -33.71
N PRO A 24 -4.09 1.62 -32.77
CA PRO A 24 -4.12 1.94 -31.35
C PRO A 24 -2.71 1.86 -30.77
N PHE A 25 -1.83 2.81 -31.09
CA PHE A 25 -0.55 2.89 -30.37
C PHE A 25 -0.76 3.66 -29.07
N SER A 26 -1.18 2.94 -28.03
CA SER A 26 -1.13 3.39 -26.64
C SER A 26 0.17 2.87 -26.03
N ASN A 27 1.08 3.76 -25.65
CA ASN A 27 2.23 3.39 -24.86
C ASN A 27 1.76 3.27 -23.41
N ALA A 28 1.69 2.05 -22.89
CA ALA A 28 1.43 1.85 -21.46
C ALA A 28 2.59 2.44 -20.64
N ILE A 29 2.35 3.52 -19.90
CA ILE A 29 3.30 3.96 -18.87
C ILE A 29 3.19 2.97 -17.72
N ARG A 30 4.24 2.15 -17.54
CA ARG A 30 4.39 1.36 -16.32
C ARG A 30 4.89 2.29 -15.22
N VAL A 31 3.99 2.66 -14.31
CA VAL A 31 4.40 3.24 -13.04
C VAL A 31 5.17 2.15 -12.30
N ALA A 32 6.46 2.35 -12.07
CA ALA A 32 7.22 1.48 -11.20
C ALA A 32 6.56 1.53 -9.81
N GLN A 33 6.15 0.38 -9.27
CA GLN A 33 5.69 0.33 -7.88
C GLN A 33 6.84 0.77 -6.98
N ALA A 34 6.63 1.85 -6.23
CA ALA A 34 7.56 2.26 -5.20
C ALA A 34 7.61 1.13 -4.15
N THR A 35 8.74 0.43 -4.09
CA THR A 35 8.99 -0.53 -3.02
C THR A 35 9.35 0.24 -1.76
N LEU A 36 8.41 0.34 -0.82
CA LEU A 36 8.72 0.90 0.49
C LEU A 36 9.73 -0.01 1.20
N PRO A 37 10.72 0.57 1.91
CA PRO A 37 11.61 -0.23 2.72
C PRO A 37 10.82 -1.05 3.75
N PRO A 38 11.29 -2.25 4.12
CA PRO A 38 10.61 -3.08 5.09
C PRO A 38 10.42 -2.34 6.42
N LEU A 39 9.24 -2.51 7.03
CA LEU A 39 8.97 -1.99 8.37
C LEU A 39 9.97 -2.58 9.36
N LEU A 40 10.61 -1.73 10.15
CA LEU A 40 11.61 -2.14 11.13
C LEU A 40 11.28 -1.54 12.49
N ILE A 41 11.09 -2.40 13.50
CA ILE A 41 11.00 -1.98 14.89
C ILE A 41 12.39 -1.55 15.35
N THR A 42 12.54 -0.29 15.75
CA THR A 42 13.83 0.31 16.14
C THR A 42 14.00 0.41 17.65
N SER A 43 12.90 0.42 18.41
CA SER A 43 12.95 0.51 19.86
C SER A 43 11.76 -0.18 20.51
N VAL A 44 12.04 -0.83 21.64
CA VAL A 44 11.07 -1.44 22.55
C VAL A 44 11.48 -1.05 23.96
N THR A 45 10.68 -0.20 24.60
CA THR A 45 10.99 0.29 25.97
C THR A 45 9.77 0.18 26.87
N LEU A 46 10.01 0.04 28.17
CA LEU A 46 8.97 0.13 29.18
C LEU A 46 9.02 1.50 29.86
N SER A 47 7.90 2.21 29.88
CA SER A 47 7.78 3.52 30.52
C SER A 47 6.40 3.65 31.16
N ASN A 48 6.35 3.93 32.47
CA ASN A 48 5.10 4.17 33.22
C ASN A 48 4.02 3.09 32.98
N ALA A 49 4.38 1.81 33.15
CA ALA A 49 3.50 0.65 32.88
C ALA A 49 2.99 0.51 31.43
N ASN A 50 3.62 1.21 30.48
CA ASN A 50 3.34 1.08 29.06
C ASN A 50 4.56 0.54 28.32
N LEU A 51 4.32 -0.39 27.40
CA LEU A 51 5.26 -0.75 26.35
C LEU A 51 5.24 0.36 25.28
N VAL A 52 6.38 0.98 25.03
CA VAL A 52 6.56 1.97 23.97
C VAL A 52 7.32 1.32 22.83
N LEU A 53 6.63 1.17 21.70
CA LEU A 53 7.19 0.69 20.45
C LEU A 53 7.50 1.88 19.53
N SER A 54 8.65 1.85 18.89
CA SER A 54 8.99 2.76 17.80
C SER A 54 9.48 1.97 16.60
N TRP A 55 9.10 2.40 15.40
CA TRP A 55 9.48 1.75 14.15
C TRP A 55 9.76 2.77 13.06
N ILE A 56 10.45 2.35 12.01
CA ILE A 56 10.67 3.15 10.79
C ILE A 56 10.13 2.40 9.58
N ASN A 57 10.00 3.11 8.47
CA ASN A 57 9.51 2.61 7.18
C ASN A 57 8.05 2.11 7.24
N GLY A 58 7.63 1.40 6.19
CA GLY A 58 6.24 0.99 5.98
C GLY A 58 5.34 2.12 5.48
N ALA A 59 4.12 1.75 5.07
CA ALA A 59 3.08 2.70 4.71
C ALA A 59 2.08 2.84 5.88
N PRO A 60 1.80 4.07 6.34
CA PRO A 60 0.65 4.31 7.21
C PRO A 60 -0.67 4.08 6.44
N PRO A 61 -1.77 3.75 7.13
CA PRO A 61 -1.88 3.67 8.58
C PRO A 61 -1.32 2.36 9.15
N PHE A 62 -0.80 2.42 10.37
CA PHE A 62 -0.25 1.29 11.10
C PHE A 62 -1.23 0.73 12.12
N GLN A 63 -1.24 -0.59 12.24
CA GLN A 63 -2.01 -1.36 13.20
C GLN A 63 -1.06 -2.17 14.09
N ILE A 64 -1.21 -2.04 15.41
CA ILE A 64 -0.50 -2.88 16.36
C ILE A 64 -1.37 -4.10 16.65
N GLN A 65 -0.74 -5.27 16.59
CA GLN A 65 -1.38 -6.53 16.87
C GLN A 65 -0.55 -7.36 17.85
N THR A 66 -1.24 -8.26 18.55
CA THR A 66 -0.68 -9.12 19.58
C THR A 66 -1.05 -10.58 19.35
N LYS A 67 -0.26 -11.49 19.91
CA LYS A 67 -0.64 -12.89 20.12
C LYS A 67 0.18 -13.53 21.23
N THR A 68 -0.40 -14.48 21.94
CA THR A 68 0.25 -15.13 23.09
C THR A 68 1.13 -16.31 22.69
N ASN A 69 0.81 -16.99 21.56
CA ASN A 69 1.59 -18.10 21.03
C ASN A 69 2.02 -17.82 19.59
N LEU A 70 3.31 -18.00 19.29
CA LEU A 70 3.84 -17.84 17.93
C LEU A 70 3.28 -18.86 16.93
N SER A 71 2.78 -19.99 17.41
CA SER A 71 2.16 -21.04 16.60
C SER A 71 0.72 -20.70 16.19
N ASP A 72 0.08 -19.73 16.84
CA ASP A 72 -1.29 -19.33 16.49
C ASP A 72 -1.30 -18.61 15.13
N ALA A 73 -2.29 -18.96 14.31
CA ALA A 73 -2.47 -18.41 12.97
C ALA A 73 -2.92 -16.94 12.98
N ALA A 74 -3.73 -16.54 13.95
CA ALA A 74 -4.38 -15.23 13.98
C ALA A 74 -3.68 -14.25 14.93
N TRP A 75 -3.44 -13.04 14.43
CA TRP A 75 -3.03 -11.90 15.24
C TRP A 75 -4.26 -11.08 15.66
N GLN A 76 -4.27 -10.57 16.89
CA GLN A 76 -5.38 -9.78 17.43
C GLN A 76 -5.01 -8.30 17.50
N THR A 77 -5.93 -7.42 17.11
CA THR A 77 -5.72 -5.96 17.17
C THR A 77 -5.77 -5.45 18.62
N VAL A 78 -4.79 -4.62 19.02
CA VAL A 78 -4.68 -4.06 20.38
C VAL A 78 -4.70 -2.53 20.45
N SER A 79 -4.61 -1.85 19.31
CA SER A 79 -4.65 -0.39 19.24
C SER A 79 -5.63 0.08 18.17
N THR A 80 -5.94 1.37 18.15
CA THR A 80 -6.50 2.00 16.96
C THR A 80 -5.43 2.11 15.86
N LEU A 81 -5.87 2.32 14.63
CA LEU A 81 -4.98 2.71 13.54
C LEU A 81 -4.26 4.02 13.88
N THR A 82 -2.99 4.14 13.49
CA THR A 82 -2.17 5.33 13.72
C THR A 82 -1.33 5.66 12.49
N ASN A 83 -1.16 6.96 12.22
CA ASN A 83 -0.19 7.42 11.21
C ASN A 83 1.19 7.69 11.83
N GLN A 84 1.33 7.53 13.15
CA GLN A 84 2.58 7.74 13.87
C GLN A 84 3.46 6.51 13.81
N ASN A 85 4.76 6.72 13.86
CA ASN A 85 5.80 5.68 13.95
C ASN A 85 6.07 5.21 15.38
N THR A 86 5.12 5.44 16.30
CA THR A 86 5.21 5.03 17.69
C THR A 86 3.85 4.64 18.26
N ALA A 87 3.83 3.70 19.21
CA ALA A 87 2.65 3.30 19.95
C ALA A 87 2.98 3.06 21.42
N LYS A 88 2.02 3.41 22.29
CA LYS A 88 2.04 3.11 23.72
C LYS A 88 0.97 2.07 24.01
N ILE A 89 1.37 0.95 24.59
CA ILE A 89 0.49 -0.19 24.85
C ILE A 89 0.51 -0.47 26.36
N PRO A 90 -0.63 -0.42 27.06
CA PRO A 90 -0.69 -0.77 28.47
C PRO A 90 -0.23 -2.21 28.72
N VAL A 91 0.62 -2.42 29.71
CA VAL A 91 1.07 -3.77 30.09
C VAL A 91 -0.02 -4.43 30.94
N THR A 92 -0.48 -5.61 30.51
CA THR A 92 -1.57 -6.36 31.17
C THR A 92 -1.07 -7.53 32.03
N GLY A 93 0.25 -7.67 32.20
CA GLY A 93 0.87 -8.69 33.07
C GLY A 93 1.06 -10.07 32.42
N GLN A 94 0.62 -10.27 31.17
CA GLN A 94 0.85 -11.49 30.41
C GLN A 94 1.98 -11.32 29.39
N SER A 95 2.86 -12.32 29.27
CA SER A 95 3.85 -12.39 28.19
C SER A 95 3.15 -12.61 26.84
N THR A 96 3.42 -11.74 25.88
CA THR A 96 2.79 -11.76 24.56
C THR A 96 3.74 -11.21 23.49
N PHE A 97 3.50 -11.57 22.25
CA PHE A 97 4.25 -11.11 21.08
C PHE A 97 3.50 -9.95 20.42
N TYR A 98 4.24 -8.93 20.00
CA TYR A 98 3.69 -7.79 19.29
C TYR A 98 4.24 -7.70 17.87
N ARG A 99 3.42 -7.22 16.94
CA ARG A 99 3.86 -6.77 15.62
C ARG A 99 3.21 -5.46 15.24
N VAL A 100 3.84 -4.77 14.29
CA VAL A 100 3.29 -3.60 13.61
C VAL A 100 3.03 -3.97 12.15
N GLN A 101 1.86 -3.63 11.64
CA GLN A 101 1.44 -3.89 10.26
C GLN A 101 0.98 -2.58 9.59
N GLY A 102 1.47 -2.26 8.40
CA GLY A 102 0.85 -1.25 7.54
C GLY A 102 -0.41 -1.81 6.87
N GLN A 103 -1.46 -1.01 6.74
CA GLN A 103 -2.73 -1.39 6.08
C GLN A 103 -2.66 -1.24 4.56
#